data_AF-A0A933NCJ3-F1
#
_entry.id   AF-A0A933NCJ3-F1
#
_cell.length_a   1.000
_cell.length_b   1.000
_cell.length_c   1.000
_cell.angle_alpha   90.00
_cell.angle_beta   90.00
_cell.angle_gamma   90.00
#
_symmetry.space_group_name_H-M   'P 1'
#
loop_
_entity.id
_entity.type
_entity.pdbx_description
1 polymer ?
#
loop_
_entity_poly.entity_id
_entity_poly.type
_entity_poly.pdbx_seq_one_letter_code
_entity_poly.pdbx_strand_id
1 'polypeptide(L)'
;MARRVVAGAPKASAPIDTKAFLDRLERNTDSSRMEKVVKMLKADRFQLYADITDDHVVGIVKSQTDPELFYSARIAADGSFACCTQNLNACGGLRGSLCKHILVLIIGLTQAGRLEPATIHGYVEKSRKKKPALDKNVMGEVFLRYKGAEAGEVDWRPTETIPEDYYAL
;
A
#
# COMPACT_ATOMS: atom_id res chain seq x y z
N MET A 1 -23.53 13.47 1.94
CA MET A 1 -23.22 12.03 1.96
C MET A 1 -22.13 11.80 3.00
N ALA A 2 -22.43 11.10 4.09
CA ALA A 2 -21.47 10.86 5.16
C ALA A 2 -20.37 9.88 4.68
N ARG A 3 -19.11 10.33 4.68
CA ARG A 3 -17.93 9.49 4.42
C ARG A 3 -17.87 8.45 5.55
N ARG A 4 -18.13 7.18 5.26
CA ARG A 4 -17.96 6.10 6.24
C ARG A 4 -16.46 5.85 6.40
N VAL A 5 -15.82 6.58 7.30
CA VAL A 5 -14.49 6.19 7.80
C VAL A 5 -14.72 4.87 8.52
N VAL A 6 -14.29 3.77 7.93
CA VAL A 6 -14.29 2.48 8.62
C VAL A 6 -13.14 2.52 9.62
N ALA A 7 -13.33 3.26 10.72
CA ALA A 7 -12.58 3.08 11.95
C ALA A 7 -13.08 1.79 12.61
N GLY A 8 -12.82 0.66 11.95
CA GLY A 8 -13.00 -0.67 12.51
C GLY A 8 -11.65 -1.32 12.64
N ALA A 9 -11.28 -1.75 13.84
CA ALA A 9 -10.28 -2.81 13.98
C ALA A 9 -10.74 -4.00 13.11
N PRO A 10 -9.85 -4.66 12.35
CA PRO A 10 -10.29 -5.78 11.54
C PRO A 10 -10.80 -6.87 12.48
N LYS A 11 -11.93 -7.48 12.14
CA LYS A 11 -12.28 -8.79 12.71
C LYS A 11 -11.09 -9.70 12.39
N ALA A 12 -10.55 -10.38 13.40
CA ALA A 12 -9.50 -11.37 13.22
C ALA A 12 -9.98 -12.42 12.19
N SER A 13 -9.58 -12.25 10.94
CA SER A 13 -9.70 -13.29 9.93
C SER A 13 -8.72 -14.40 10.28
N ALA A 14 -9.03 -15.62 9.88
CA ALA A 14 -8.12 -16.75 9.98
C ALA A 14 -6.70 -16.36 9.51
N PRO A 15 -5.63 -16.99 10.03
CA PRO A 15 -4.26 -16.71 9.60
C PRO A 15 -4.20 -16.68 8.07
N ILE A 16 -3.80 -15.54 7.52
CA ILE A 16 -3.72 -15.39 6.07
C ILE A 16 -2.58 -16.27 5.59
N ASP A 17 -2.84 -17.10 4.58
CA ASP A 17 -1.79 -17.79 3.85
C ASP A 17 -1.06 -16.76 2.98
N THR A 18 -0.11 -16.07 3.60
CA THR A 18 0.71 -15.02 3.01
C THR A 18 1.48 -15.51 1.81
N LYS A 19 1.98 -16.76 1.87
CA LYS A 19 2.70 -17.37 0.77
C LYS A 19 1.80 -17.55 -0.44
N ALA A 20 0.63 -18.16 -0.28
CA ALA A 20 -0.31 -18.31 -1.38
C ALA A 20 -0.81 -16.97 -1.93
N PHE A 21 -0.93 -15.94 -1.08
CA PHE A 21 -1.25 -14.58 -1.51
C PHE A 21 -0.13 -13.98 -2.38
N LEU A 22 1.12 -14.10 -1.96
CA LEU A 22 2.27 -13.59 -2.72
C LEU A 22 2.46 -14.34 -4.04
N ASP A 23 2.30 -15.67 -4.04
CA ASP A 23 2.33 -16.48 -5.26
C ASP A 23 1.27 -16.01 -6.29
N ARG A 24 0.11 -15.54 -5.82
CA ARG A 24 -0.93 -14.95 -6.69
C ARG A 24 -0.56 -13.55 -7.18
N LEU A 25 0.03 -12.72 -6.32
CA LEU A 25 0.50 -11.38 -6.70
C LEU A 25 1.63 -11.44 -7.73
N GLU A 26 2.55 -12.40 -7.58
CA GLU A 26 3.68 -12.58 -8.48
C GLU A 26 3.23 -12.94 -9.91
N ARG A 27 2.15 -13.71 -10.09
CA ARG A 27 1.58 -13.97 -11.42
C ARG A 27 1.10 -12.71 -12.14
N ASN A 28 0.84 -11.65 -11.40
CA ASN A 28 0.33 -10.38 -11.90
C ASN A 28 1.36 -9.24 -11.84
N THR A 29 2.57 -9.54 -11.36
CA THR A 29 3.64 -8.57 -11.11
C THR A 29 4.96 -9.10 -11.65
N ASP A 30 5.94 -8.22 -11.86
CA ASP A 30 7.30 -8.66 -12.22
C ASP A 30 8.00 -9.29 -11.00
N SER A 31 8.60 -10.48 -11.15
CA SER A 31 9.25 -11.22 -10.06
C SER A 31 10.38 -10.42 -9.40
N SER A 32 11.18 -9.67 -10.17
CA SER A 32 12.25 -8.83 -9.62
C SER A 32 11.72 -7.68 -8.73
N ARG A 33 10.47 -7.25 -8.93
CA ARG A 33 9.80 -6.31 -8.03
C ARG A 33 9.36 -6.98 -6.75
N MET A 34 8.80 -8.19 -6.84
CA MET A 34 8.38 -8.96 -5.67
C MET A 34 9.56 -9.28 -4.76
N GLU A 35 10.71 -9.70 -5.33
CA GLU A 35 11.95 -9.89 -4.56
C GLU A 35 12.36 -8.63 -3.78
N LYS A 36 12.29 -7.45 -4.42
CA LYS A 36 12.61 -6.17 -3.76
C LYS A 36 11.62 -5.85 -2.65
N VAL A 37 10.35 -6.16 -2.84
CA VAL A 37 9.30 -5.93 -1.83
C VAL A 37 9.50 -6.84 -0.63
N VAL A 38 9.71 -8.14 -0.85
CA VAL A 38 10.01 -9.09 0.23
C VAL A 38 11.29 -8.68 0.95
N LYS A 39 12.35 -8.32 0.22
CA LYS A 39 13.58 -7.79 0.82
C LYS A 39 13.33 -6.55 1.69
N MET A 40 12.49 -5.62 1.24
CA MET A 40 12.11 -4.44 2.02
C MET A 40 11.38 -4.83 3.29
N LEU A 41 10.34 -5.65 3.18
CA LEU A 41 9.51 -6.09 4.31
C LEU A 41 10.30 -6.90 5.35
N LYS A 42 11.28 -7.71 4.92
CA LYS A 42 12.19 -8.45 5.80
C LYS A 42 13.25 -7.57 6.48
N ALA A 43 13.55 -6.39 5.93
CA ALA A 43 14.66 -5.56 6.39
C ALA A 43 14.25 -4.56 7.47
N ASP A 44 13.01 -4.06 7.46
CA ASP A 44 12.59 -2.99 8.37
C ASP A 44 11.08 -2.99 8.65
N ARG A 45 10.70 -2.31 9.74
CA ARG A 45 9.33 -2.05 10.13
C ARG A 45 8.80 -0.85 9.35
N PHE A 46 7.64 -0.99 8.72
CA PHE A 46 6.95 0.11 8.05
C PHE A 46 5.74 0.53 8.86
N GLN A 47 5.63 1.83 9.12
CA GLN A 47 4.41 2.44 9.61
C GLN A 47 3.53 2.84 8.42
N LEU A 48 2.56 1.98 8.10
CA LEU A 48 1.64 2.16 6.98
C LEU A 48 0.43 2.98 7.43
N TYR A 49 0.46 4.28 7.16
CA TYR A 49 -0.72 5.14 7.30
C TYR A 49 -1.60 4.91 6.08
N ALA A 50 -2.77 4.30 6.26
CA ALA A 50 -3.63 3.89 5.15
C ALA A 50 -5.08 4.30 5.36
N ASP A 51 -5.73 4.64 4.26
CA ASP A 51 -7.17 4.78 4.11
C ASP A 51 -7.65 3.66 3.18
N ILE A 52 -8.56 2.84 3.69
CA ILE A 52 -9.08 1.67 3.00
C ILE A 52 -10.58 1.86 2.88
N THR A 53 -11.07 1.90 1.64
CA THR A 53 -12.50 1.91 1.32
C THR A 53 -12.81 0.83 0.30
N ASP A 54 -14.10 0.60 0.05
CA ASP A 54 -14.56 -0.31 -1.00
C ASP A 54 -14.07 0.11 -2.39
N ASP A 55 -13.74 1.39 -2.58
CA ASP A 55 -13.32 1.94 -3.87
C ASP A 55 -11.80 1.95 -4.05
N HIS A 56 -11.02 2.06 -2.98
CA HIS A 56 -9.56 2.15 -3.08
C HIS A 56 -8.82 1.88 -1.77
N VAL A 57 -7.54 1.58 -1.95
CA VAL A 57 -6.52 1.60 -0.90
C VAL A 57 -5.54 2.71 -1.24
N VAL A 58 -5.33 3.63 -0.31
CA VAL A 58 -4.29 4.67 -0.42
C VAL A 58 -3.54 4.79 0.89
N GLY A 59 -2.24 5.06 0.83
CA GLY A 59 -1.46 5.22 2.03
C GLY A 59 -0.07 5.78 1.82
N ILE A 60 0.59 6.08 2.94
CA ILE A 60 1.97 6.51 2.99
C ILE A 60 2.89 5.32 3.22
N VAL A 61 3.95 5.26 2.40
CA VAL A 61 5.06 4.31 2.55
C VAL A 61 6.35 5.12 2.61
N LYS A 62 7.12 4.94 3.68
CA LYS A 62 8.44 5.59 3.83
C LYS A 62 9.44 4.96 2.85
N SER A 63 10.35 5.77 2.33
CA SER A 63 11.48 5.28 1.56
C SER A 63 12.42 4.47 2.47
N GLN A 64 13.00 3.41 1.93
CA GLN A 64 13.98 2.58 2.64
C GLN A 64 15.36 3.26 2.72
N THR A 65 15.71 4.07 1.73
CA THR A 65 17.07 4.61 1.57
C THR A 65 17.19 6.08 1.95
N ASP A 66 16.06 6.74 2.18
CA ASP A 66 16.00 8.17 2.49
C ASP A 66 14.91 8.40 3.54
N PRO A 67 15.25 8.65 4.81
CA PRO A 67 14.27 8.76 5.89
C PRO A 67 13.33 9.96 5.74
N GLU A 68 13.70 10.97 4.95
CA GLU A 68 12.93 12.19 4.69
C GLU A 68 11.97 12.04 3.50
N LEU A 69 12.07 10.92 2.76
CA LEU A 69 11.29 10.69 1.56
C LEU A 69 10.11 9.75 1.82
N PHE A 70 8.91 10.25 1.52
CA PHE A 70 7.66 9.53 1.65
C PHE A 70 6.98 9.39 0.29
N TYR A 71 6.31 8.26 0.12
CA TYR A 71 5.50 8.00 -1.05
C TYR A 71 4.04 7.87 -0.67
N SER A 72 3.17 8.62 -1.35
CA SER A 72 1.76 8.31 -1.39
C SER A 72 1.57 7.23 -2.45
N ALA A 73 0.96 6.10 -2.09
CA ALA A 73 0.75 4.94 -2.94
C ALA A 73 -0.72 4.58 -2.94
N ARG A 74 -1.31 4.41 -4.13
CA ARG A 74 -2.75 4.18 -4.32
C ARG A 74 -3.02 3.09 -5.35
N ILE A 75 -4.02 2.27 -5.07
CA ILE A 75 -4.67 1.36 -6.01
C ILE A 75 -6.18 1.34 -5.76
N ALA A 76 -6.98 1.38 -6.82
CA ALA A 76 -8.44 1.41 -6.75
C ALA A 76 -9.09 0.12 -7.26
N ALA A 77 -10.36 -0.05 -6.94
CA ALA A 77 -11.17 -1.23 -7.28
C ALA A 77 -11.36 -1.44 -8.79
N ASP A 78 -11.21 -0.38 -9.58
CA ASP A 78 -11.22 -0.42 -11.06
C ASP A 78 -9.84 -0.73 -11.67
N GLY A 79 -8.83 -0.92 -10.82
CA GLY A 79 -7.44 -1.14 -11.19
C GLY A 79 -6.65 0.13 -11.48
N SER A 80 -7.22 1.33 -11.34
CA SER A 80 -6.43 2.57 -11.45
C SER A 80 -5.43 2.66 -10.30
N PHE A 81 -4.20 3.11 -10.60
CA PHE A 81 -3.13 3.17 -9.60
C PHE A 81 -2.21 4.37 -9.83
N ALA A 82 -1.62 4.83 -8.72
CA ALA A 82 -0.70 5.96 -8.70
C ALA A 82 0.29 5.82 -7.54
N CYS A 83 1.46 6.41 -7.71
CA CYS A 83 2.44 6.56 -6.64
C CYS A 83 3.29 7.79 -6.90
N CYS A 84 3.51 8.64 -5.90
CA CYS A 84 4.33 9.84 -6.05
C CYS A 84 5.06 10.20 -4.76
N THR A 85 6.12 10.99 -4.87
CA THR A 85 6.82 11.58 -3.72
C THR A 85 5.99 12.71 -3.10
N GLN A 86 6.42 13.24 -1.93
CA GLN A 86 5.79 14.40 -1.30
C GLN A 86 5.71 15.65 -2.19
N ASN A 87 6.61 15.78 -3.18
CA ASN A 87 6.61 16.88 -4.15
C ASN A 87 5.71 16.58 -5.37
N LEU A 88 4.87 15.55 -5.29
CA LEU A 88 3.95 15.10 -6.35
C LEU A 88 4.67 14.71 -7.65
N ASN A 89 5.93 14.28 -7.56
CA ASN A 89 6.65 13.66 -8.67
C ASN A 89 6.29 12.19 -8.75
N ALA A 90 5.88 11.74 -9.94
CA ALA A 90 5.53 10.33 -10.16
C ALA A 90 6.70 9.41 -9.79
N CYS A 91 6.39 8.32 -9.09
CA CYS A 91 7.40 7.35 -8.66
C CYS A 91 8.04 6.68 -9.88
N GLY A 92 9.38 6.73 -9.96
CA GLY A 92 10.15 6.14 -11.07
C GLY A 92 9.97 4.62 -11.24
N GLY A 93 9.38 3.93 -10.25
CA GLY A 93 9.06 2.51 -10.30
C GLY A 93 7.75 2.16 -11.03
N LEU A 94 6.90 3.14 -11.35
CA LEU A 94 5.55 2.92 -11.92
C LEU A 94 5.51 2.43 -13.36
N ARG A 95 6.67 2.30 -14.05
CA ARG A 95 6.88 1.92 -15.46
C ARG A 95 5.83 0.94 -16.03
N GLY A 96 4.63 1.45 -16.37
CA GLY A 96 3.46 0.67 -16.80
C GLY A 96 2.86 -0.34 -15.80
N SER A 97 3.25 -0.34 -14.53
CA SER A 97 2.87 -1.40 -13.56
C SER A 97 3.01 -0.93 -12.11
N LEU A 98 2.46 -1.70 -11.16
CA LEU A 98 2.54 -1.39 -9.73
C LEU A 98 4.01 -1.27 -9.29
N CYS A 99 4.34 -0.17 -8.63
CA CYS A 99 5.67 0.03 -8.06
C CYS A 99 5.80 -0.71 -6.72
N LYS A 100 7.05 -0.87 -6.25
CA LYS A 100 7.32 -1.53 -4.97
C LYS A 100 6.58 -0.92 -3.77
N HIS A 101 6.32 0.40 -3.77
CA HIS A 101 5.62 1.05 -2.65
C HIS A 101 4.14 0.64 -2.58
N ILE A 102 3.46 0.52 -3.73
CA ILE A 102 2.07 0.01 -3.77
C ILE A 102 2.05 -1.43 -3.27
N LEU A 103 3.02 -2.25 -3.70
CA LEU A 103 3.12 -3.65 -3.29
C LEU A 103 3.40 -3.79 -1.78
N VAL A 104 4.35 -3.03 -1.23
CA VAL A 104 4.62 -2.97 0.21
C VAL A 104 3.36 -2.59 0.99
N LEU A 105 2.64 -1.55 0.54
CA LEU A 105 1.41 -1.10 1.19
C LEU A 105 0.38 -2.22 1.25
N ILE A 106 0.06 -2.85 0.12
CA ILE A 106 -1.00 -3.85 0.07
C ILE A 106 -0.61 -5.15 0.78
N ILE A 107 0.65 -5.57 0.68
CA ILE A 107 1.14 -6.77 1.34
C ILE A 107 1.16 -6.57 2.85
N GLY A 108 1.68 -5.43 3.32
CA GLY A 108 1.71 -5.13 4.75
C GLY A 108 0.32 -5.01 5.37
N LEU A 109 -0.61 -4.34 4.70
CA LEU A 109 -2.00 -4.25 5.17
C LEU A 109 -2.72 -5.60 5.13
N THR A 110 -2.45 -6.42 4.12
CA THR A 110 -3.01 -7.77 4.04
C THR A 110 -2.46 -8.63 5.18
N GLN A 111 -1.15 -8.65 5.38
CA GLN A 111 -0.51 -9.41 6.47
C GLN A 111 -1.05 -9.04 7.85
N ALA A 112 -1.29 -7.75 8.08
CA ALA A 112 -1.86 -7.25 9.33
C ALA A 112 -3.38 -7.48 9.46
N GLY A 113 -4.01 -8.19 8.52
CA GLY A 113 -5.45 -8.47 8.50
C GLY A 113 -6.32 -7.24 8.24
N ARG A 114 -5.75 -6.11 7.81
CA ARG A 114 -6.46 -4.85 7.54
C ARG A 114 -7.07 -4.81 6.14
N LEU A 115 -6.59 -5.66 5.23
CA LEU A 115 -7.03 -5.76 3.85
C LEU A 115 -7.27 -7.22 3.48
N GLU A 116 -8.39 -7.49 2.81
CA GLU A 116 -8.78 -8.86 2.45
C GLU A 116 -8.03 -9.31 1.16
N PRO A 117 -7.36 -10.48 1.16
CA PRO A 117 -6.52 -10.93 0.05
C PRO A 117 -7.23 -11.06 -1.31
N ALA A 118 -8.47 -11.56 -1.35
CA ALA A 118 -9.19 -11.75 -2.61
C ALA A 118 -9.62 -10.42 -3.25
N THR A 119 -10.02 -9.45 -2.42
CA THR A 119 -10.39 -8.09 -2.80
C THR A 119 -9.23 -7.42 -3.49
N ILE A 120 -8.06 -7.40 -2.85
CA ILE A 120 -6.90 -6.73 -3.43
C ILE A 120 -6.34 -7.48 -4.64
N HIS A 121 -6.43 -8.81 -4.67
CA HIS A 121 -6.10 -9.58 -5.87
C HIS A 121 -6.89 -9.09 -7.08
N GLY A 122 -8.21 -8.89 -6.93
CA GLY A 122 -9.05 -8.35 -8.00
C GLY A 122 -8.63 -6.95 -8.47
N TYR A 123 -8.10 -6.11 -7.59
CA TYR A 123 -7.63 -4.76 -7.95
C TYR A 123 -6.34 -4.87 -8.76
N VAL A 124 -5.42 -5.72 -8.31
CA VAL A 124 -4.14 -5.99 -8.99
C VAL A 124 -4.36 -6.59 -10.37
N GLU A 125 -5.27 -7.55 -10.54
CA GLU A 125 -5.60 -8.12 -11.85
C GLU A 125 -6.10 -7.07 -12.84
N LYS A 126 -7.03 -6.20 -12.40
CA LYS A 126 -7.54 -5.10 -13.24
C LYS A 126 -6.45 -4.09 -13.57
N SER A 127 -5.50 -3.86 -12.65
CA SER A 127 -4.42 -2.89 -12.85
C SER A 127 -3.50 -3.22 -14.04
N ARG A 128 -3.39 -4.51 -14.41
CA ARG A 128 -2.57 -4.95 -15.56
C ARG A 128 -2.97 -4.34 -16.89
N LYS A 129 -4.22 -3.90 -17.02
CA LYS A 129 -4.77 -3.26 -18.22
C LYS A 129 -4.76 -1.73 -18.14
N LYS A 130 -4.20 -1.16 -17.08
CA LYS A 130 -4.22 0.27 -16.80
C LYS A 130 -2.80 0.85 -16.81
N LYS A 131 -2.70 2.12 -17.21
CA LYS A 131 -1.47 2.91 -17.05
C LYS A 131 -1.55 3.68 -15.73
N PRO A 132 -0.41 3.95 -15.07
CA PRO A 132 -0.39 4.81 -13.90
C PRO A 132 -0.93 6.19 -14.25
N ALA A 133 -1.82 6.73 -13.42
CA ALA A 133 -2.42 8.05 -13.61
C ALA A 133 -2.39 8.82 -12.29
N LEU A 134 -1.65 9.93 -12.25
CA LEU A 134 -1.46 10.72 -11.04
C LEU A 134 -2.54 11.79 -10.90
N ASP A 135 -3.42 11.63 -9.92
CA ASP A 135 -4.29 12.71 -9.44
C ASP A 135 -3.59 13.45 -8.30
N LYS A 136 -3.12 14.67 -8.57
CA LYS A 136 -2.36 15.46 -7.60
C LYS A 136 -3.18 15.89 -6.39
N ASN A 137 -4.49 16.07 -6.54
CA ASN A 137 -5.36 16.50 -5.43
C ASN A 137 -5.53 15.35 -4.45
N VAL A 138 -5.88 14.16 -4.96
CA VAL A 138 -6.04 12.96 -4.14
C VAL A 138 -4.73 12.61 -3.44
N MET A 139 -3.61 12.62 -4.16
CA MET A 139 -2.33 12.23 -3.56
C MET A 139 -1.82 13.29 -2.58
N GLY A 140 -2.08 14.58 -2.82
CA GLY A 140 -1.75 15.68 -1.92
C GLY A 140 -2.53 15.63 -0.61
N GLU A 141 -3.84 15.33 -0.65
CA GLU A 141 -4.69 15.18 0.55
C GLU A 141 -4.11 14.14 1.51
N VAL A 142 -3.57 13.04 0.99
CA VAL A 142 -2.97 11.95 1.79
C VAL A 142 -1.73 12.45 2.53
N PHE A 143 -0.88 13.27 1.89
CA PHE A 143 0.29 13.85 2.54
C PHE A 143 -0.10 14.87 3.61
N LEU A 144 -1.10 15.71 3.35
CA LEU A 144 -1.62 16.66 4.36
C LEU A 144 -2.16 15.92 5.58
N ARG A 145 -2.94 14.85 5.37
CA ARG A 145 -3.46 14.01 6.45
C ARG A 145 -2.34 13.34 7.24
N TYR A 146 -1.28 12.89 6.56
CA TYR A 146 -0.11 12.29 7.20
C TYR A 146 0.65 13.30 8.06
N LYS A 147 0.87 14.52 7.56
CA LYS A 147 1.51 15.59 8.34
C LYS A 147 0.66 16.05 9.51
N GLY A 148 -0.66 16.11 9.35
CA GLY A 148 -1.58 16.33 10.47
C GLY A 148 -1.48 15.22 11.52
N ALA A 149 -1.29 13.96 11.11
CA ALA A 149 -1.08 12.85 12.03
C ALA A 149 0.26 12.94 12.77
N GLU A 150 1.35 13.27 12.07
CA GLU A 150 2.66 13.50 12.69
C GLU A 150 2.64 14.68 13.68
N ALA A 151 1.85 15.72 13.39
CA ALA A 151 1.66 16.87 14.27
C ALA A 151 0.68 16.62 15.42
N GLY A 152 0.01 15.46 15.46
CA GLY A 152 -1.02 15.15 16.46
C GLY A 152 -2.36 15.89 16.25
N GLU A 153 -2.52 16.55 15.10
CA GLU A 153 -3.74 17.28 14.71
C GLU A 153 -4.83 16.33 14.17
N VAL A 154 -4.42 15.17 13.64
CA VAL A 154 -5.32 14.15 13.09
C VAL A 154 -5.06 12.80 13.75
N ASP A 155 -6.08 12.17 14.33
CA ASP A 155 -5.98 10.78 14.81
C ASP A 155 -6.02 9.82 13.61
N TRP A 156 -4.85 9.57 13.02
CA TRP A 156 -4.66 8.58 11.97
C TRP A 156 -3.50 7.68 12.36
N ARG A 157 -3.81 6.48 12.84
CA ARG A 157 -2.79 5.56 13.38
C ARG A 157 -2.24 4.64 12.29
N PRO A 158 -0.92 4.40 12.27
CA PRO A 158 -0.33 3.48 11.30
C PRO A 158 -0.65 2.02 11.64
N THR A 159 -0.66 1.19 10.60
CA THR A 159 -0.47 -0.25 10.75
C THR A 159 1.01 -0.55 10.63
N GLU A 160 1.59 -1.24 11.62
CA GLU A 160 3.01 -1.58 11.61
C GLU A 160 3.25 -2.95 10.96
N THR A 161 4.22 -3.04 10.05
CA THR A 161 4.68 -4.33 9.53
C THR A 161 5.76 -4.90 10.45
N ILE A 162 5.76 -6.21 10.63
CA ILE A 162 6.74 -6.93 11.45
C ILE A 162 7.63 -7.76 10.51
N PRO A 163 8.94 -7.48 10.40
CA PRO A 163 9.84 -8.21 9.50
C PRO A 163 9.78 -9.73 9.62
N GLU A 164 9.63 -10.21 10.86
CA GLU A 164 9.58 -11.63 11.19
C GLU A 164 8.41 -12.36 10.50
N ASP A 165 7.30 -11.67 10.25
CA ASP A 165 6.12 -12.20 9.54
C ASP A 165 6.46 -12.63 8.11
N TYR A 166 7.56 -12.11 7.56
CA TYR A 166 7.95 -12.33 6.18
C TYR A 166 9.10 -13.33 6.04
N TYR A 167 9.75 -13.78 7.12
CA TYR A 167 10.95 -14.64 7.04
C TYR A 167 10.69 -16.02 6.45
N ALA A 168 9.48 -16.55 6.61
CA ALA A 168 9.07 -17.84 6.07
C ALA A 168 8.67 -17.81 4.57
N LEU A 169 8.76 -16.64 3.93
CA LEU A 169 8.48 -16.42 2.51
C LEU A 169 9.69 -16.69 1.62
#